data_AF-A0A1F5HMZ8-F1
#
_entry.id   AF-A0A1F5HMZ8-F1
#
_cell.length_a   1.000
_cell.length_b   1.000
_cell.length_c   1.000
_cell.angle_alpha   90.00
_cell.angle_beta   90.00
_cell.angle_gamma   90.00
#
_symmetry.space_group_name_H-M   'P 1'
#
loop_
_entity.id
_entity.type
_entity.pdbx_description
1 polymer ?
#
loop_
_entity_poly.entity_id
_entity_poly.type
_entity_poly.pdbx_seq_one_letter_code
_entity_poly.pdbx_strand_id
1 'polypeptide(L)'
;MGKGKHKSNYKKARDKAENFYFKKWRGKEKTAPAFEEIVYVSRAGWDHIVFQKKRSKAEQLRRLKALPLAKKLLETSTTYQEKSNKGETHYFAIVGYIERQRIKVVVRAKGKGGKKYFYSLIILR
;
A
#
# COMPACT_ATOMS: atom_id res chain seq x y z
N MET A 1 -3.78 -14.82 38.46
CA MET A 1 -3.43 -13.61 37.69
C MET A 1 -2.85 -14.03 36.34
N GLY A 2 -3.60 -13.83 35.25
CA GLY A 2 -3.21 -14.30 33.91
C GLY A 2 -2.03 -13.52 33.35
N LYS A 3 -0.94 -14.22 32.99
CA LYS A 3 0.21 -13.65 32.28
C LYS A 3 -0.29 -13.05 30.95
N GLY A 4 -0.37 -11.73 30.87
CA GLY A 4 -0.71 -11.02 29.64
C GLY A 4 0.28 -11.40 28.55
N LYS A 5 -0.18 -12.09 27.49
CA LYS A 5 0.67 -12.52 26.37
C LYS A 5 1.31 -11.27 25.73
N HIS A 6 2.60 -11.05 25.96
CA HIS A 6 3.38 -10.01 25.28
C HIS A 6 3.27 -10.21 23.76
N LYS A 7 2.52 -9.34 23.06
CA LYS A 7 2.49 -9.35 21.59
C LYS A 7 3.84 -8.89 21.06
N SER A 8 4.43 -9.66 20.14
CA SER A 8 5.67 -9.28 19.46
C SER A 8 5.52 -7.93 18.74
N ASN A 9 6.61 -7.16 18.61
CA ASN A 9 6.61 -5.86 17.92
C ASN A 9 6.03 -5.94 16.51
N TYR A 10 6.27 -7.07 15.82
CA TYR A 10 5.66 -7.35 14.52
C TYR A 10 4.13 -7.44 14.61
N LYS A 11 3.59 -8.20 15.56
CA LYS A 11 2.14 -8.36 15.73
C LYS A 11 1.48 -7.02 16.06
N LYS A 12 2.06 -6.21 16.95
CA LYS A 12 1.55 -4.86 17.27
C LYS A 12 1.51 -3.96 16.02
N ALA A 13 2.58 -3.96 15.22
CA ALA A 13 2.63 -3.15 14.01
C ALA A 13 1.66 -3.63 12.93
N ARG A 14 1.51 -4.95 12.78
CA ARG A 14 0.50 -5.55 11.89
C ARG A 14 -0.91 -5.15 12.33
N ASP A 15 -1.26 -5.32 13.60
CA ASP A 15 -2.59 -4.96 14.13
C ASP A 15 -2.90 -3.47 13.88
N LYS A 16 -1.91 -2.58 14.11
CA LYS A 16 -2.05 -1.14 13.84
C LYS A 16 -2.24 -0.84 12.34
N ALA A 17 -1.43 -1.48 11.49
CA ALA A 17 -1.50 -1.34 10.05
C ALA A 17 -2.83 -1.87 9.49
N GLU A 18 -3.33 -3.00 10.01
CA GLU A 18 -4.60 -3.60 9.63
C GLU A 18 -5.78 -2.68 9.99
N ASN A 19 -5.76 -2.14 11.21
CA ASN A 19 -6.75 -1.16 11.65
C ASN A 19 -6.74 0.10 10.77
N PHE A 20 -5.55 0.62 10.43
CA PHE A 20 -5.45 1.73 9.48
C PHE A 20 -6.02 1.36 8.10
N TYR A 21 -5.56 0.24 7.53
CA TYR A 21 -5.90 -0.19 6.18
C TYR A 21 -7.41 -0.41 6.01
N PHE A 22 -8.03 -1.19 6.90
CA PHE A 22 -9.43 -1.59 6.75
C PHE A 22 -10.44 -0.62 7.36
N LYS A 23 -10.10 0.14 8.40
CA LYS A 23 -11.09 1.01 9.09
C LYS A 23 -10.90 2.50 8.80
N LYS A 24 -9.69 2.92 8.43
CA LYS A 24 -9.37 4.34 8.17
C LYS A 24 -9.17 4.66 6.69
N TRP A 25 -8.77 3.68 5.88
CA TRP A 25 -8.48 3.92 4.47
C TRP A 25 -9.49 3.27 3.52
N ARG A 26 -9.72 1.96 3.64
CA ARG A 26 -10.70 1.26 2.80
C ARG A 26 -12.11 1.82 2.98
N GLY A 27 -12.78 2.09 1.86
CA GLY A 27 -14.10 2.73 1.80
C GLY A 27 -14.08 4.25 2.07
N LYS A 28 -12.90 4.84 2.24
CA LYS A 28 -12.67 6.28 2.49
C LYS A 28 -11.57 6.80 1.56
N GLU A 29 -11.37 6.14 0.42
CA GLU A 29 -10.42 6.52 -0.60
C GLU A 29 -10.85 7.85 -1.23
N LYS A 30 -9.86 8.70 -1.52
CA LYS A 30 -10.07 9.93 -2.30
C LYS A 30 -9.62 9.70 -3.74
N THR A 31 -10.01 10.62 -4.62
CA THR A 31 -9.45 10.71 -5.96
C THR A 31 -7.93 10.84 -5.88
N ALA A 32 -7.22 10.01 -6.64
CA ALA A 32 -5.79 10.10 -6.80
C ALA A 32 -5.50 10.98 -8.03
N PRO A 33 -4.92 12.19 -7.87
CA PRO A 33 -4.79 13.14 -8.97
C PRO A 33 -4.03 12.59 -10.17
N ALA A 34 -2.98 11.79 -9.93
CA ALA A 34 -2.20 11.12 -10.98
C ALA A 34 -2.99 10.20 -11.92
N PHE A 35 -4.22 9.82 -11.53
CA PHE A 35 -5.07 8.94 -12.32
C PHE A 35 -6.42 9.54 -12.66
N GLU A 36 -6.74 10.72 -12.12
CA GLU A 36 -8.06 11.37 -12.24
C GLU A 36 -9.24 10.47 -11.80
N GLU A 37 -8.98 9.45 -10.99
CA GLU A 37 -9.97 8.50 -10.48
C GLU A 37 -9.61 8.03 -9.06
N ILE A 38 -10.51 7.29 -8.43
CA ILE A 38 -10.27 6.66 -7.13
C ILE A 38 -9.37 5.44 -7.30
N VAL A 39 -8.30 5.37 -6.49
CA VAL A 39 -7.51 4.15 -6.32
C VAL A 39 -8.04 3.38 -5.11
N TYR A 40 -8.80 2.32 -5.38
CA TYR A 40 -9.50 1.53 -4.38
C TYR A 40 -8.55 0.68 -3.52
N VAL A 41 -8.87 0.56 -2.24
CA VAL A 41 -8.15 -0.29 -1.30
C VAL A 41 -8.88 -1.62 -1.15
N SER A 42 -8.17 -2.73 -1.36
CA SER A 42 -8.78 -4.06 -1.43
C SER A 42 -8.11 -5.07 -0.51
N ARG A 43 -8.83 -6.15 -0.16
CA ARG A 43 -8.24 -7.26 0.60
C ARG A 43 -7.03 -7.87 -0.10
N ALA A 44 -7.07 -7.98 -1.43
CA ALA A 44 -5.96 -8.49 -2.22
C ALA A 44 -4.68 -7.63 -2.10
N GLY A 45 -4.81 -6.31 -1.98
CA GLY A 45 -3.66 -5.42 -1.74
C GLY A 45 -3.03 -5.64 -0.35
N TRP A 46 -3.86 -5.82 0.67
CA TRP A 46 -3.40 -6.20 2.01
C TRP A 46 -2.66 -7.54 2.00
N ASP A 47 -3.27 -8.57 1.41
CA ASP A 47 -2.71 -9.91 1.38
C ASP A 47 -1.38 -9.92 0.62
N HIS A 48 -1.26 -9.14 -0.46
CA HIS A 48 -0.01 -8.98 -1.18
C HIS A 48 1.09 -8.30 -0.35
N ILE A 49 0.76 -7.40 0.58
CA ILE A 49 1.75 -6.80 1.49
C ILE A 49 2.20 -7.80 2.55
N VAL A 50 1.25 -8.50 3.16
CA VAL A 50 1.48 -9.33 4.36
C VAL A 50 2.01 -10.73 4.04
N PHE A 51 1.46 -11.40 3.03
CA PHE A 51 1.68 -12.84 2.81
C PHE A 51 2.71 -13.17 1.72
N GLN A 52 3.46 -12.17 1.24
CA GLN A 52 4.49 -12.42 0.23
C GLN A 52 5.65 -13.24 0.82
N LYS A 53 5.70 -14.53 0.46
CA LYS A 53 6.61 -15.55 1.02
C LYS A 53 8.09 -15.20 0.93
N LYS A 54 8.51 -14.38 -0.04
CA LYS A 54 9.91 -13.99 -0.27
C LYS A 54 10.41 -12.83 0.61
N ARG A 55 9.55 -12.19 1.42
CA ARG A 55 9.93 -10.99 2.19
C ARG A 55 10.30 -11.32 3.63
N SER A 56 11.37 -10.71 4.13
CA SER A 56 11.72 -10.79 5.55
C SER A 56 10.68 -10.07 6.42
N LYS A 57 10.56 -10.47 7.69
CA LYS A 57 9.67 -9.79 8.68
C LYS A 57 10.01 -8.31 8.84
N ALA A 58 11.30 -7.94 8.76
CA ALA A 58 11.75 -6.56 8.84
C ALA A 58 11.26 -5.73 7.64
N GLU A 59 11.30 -6.30 6.43
CA GLU A 59 10.78 -5.63 5.24
C GLU A 59 9.25 -5.49 5.28
N GLN A 60 8.54 -6.54 5.70
CA GLN A 60 7.09 -6.49 5.92
C GLN A 60 6.73 -5.39 6.93
N LEU A 61 7.47 -5.32 8.05
CA LEU A 61 7.28 -4.30 9.08
C LEU A 61 7.45 -2.87 8.52
N ARG A 62 8.48 -2.63 7.69
CA ARG A 62 8.67 -1.31 7.05
C ARG A 62 7.49 -0.95 6.16
N ARG A 63 7.01 -1.88 5.32
CA ARG A 63 5.86 -1.64 4.43
C ARG A 63 4.58 -1.38 5.23
N LEU A 64 4.32 -2.15 6.28
CA LEU A 64 3.17 -1.95 7.17
C LEU A 64 3.18 -0.56 7.82
N LYS A 65 4.35 -0.11 8.30
CA LYS A 65 4.51 1.22 8.91
C LYS A 65 4.34 2.36 7.90
N ALA A 66 4.68 2.14 6.63
CA ALA A 66 4.63 3.16 5.59
C ALA A 66 3.27 3.25 4.84
N LEU A 67 2.26 2.46 5.23
CA LEU A 67 0.90 2.56 4.66
C LEU A 67 0.29 3.97 4.72
N PRO A 68 0.42 4.76 5.81
CA PRO A 68 -0.06 6.14 5.82
C PRO A 68 0.63 7.04 4.80
N LEU A 69 1.93 6.81 4.57
CA LEU A 69 2.70 7.54 3.57
C LEU A 69 2.22 7.19 2.15
N ALA A 70 1.90 5.91 1.91
CA ALA A 70 1.33 5.47 0.63
C ALA A 70 -0.01 6.14 0.33
N LYS A 71 -0.89 6.25 1.35
CA LYS A 71 -2.15 7.00 1.22
C LYS A 71 -1.89 8.45 0.84
N LYS A 72 -1.02 9.13 1.60
CA LYS A 72 -0.68 10.54 1.36
C LYS A 72 -0.12 10.74 -0.06
N LEU A 73 0.80 9.89 -0.49
CA LEU A 73 1.38 9.97 -1.83
C LEU A 73 0.31 9.81 -2.93
N LEU A 74 -0.61 8.85 -2.79
CA LEU A 74 -1.72 8.68 -3.73
C LEU A 74 -2.63 9.91 -3.80
N GLU A 75 -2.87 10.56 -2.66
CA GLU A 75 -3.76 11.73 -2.57
C GLU A 75 -3.11 13.03 -3.05
N THR A 76 -1.77 13.13 -3.10
CA THR A 76 -1.07 14.37 -3.44
C THR A 76 -0.34 14.34 -4.78
N SER A 77 0.02 13.17 -5.29
CA SER A 77 0.78 13.06 -6.54
C SER A 77 -0.08 13.30 -7.77
N THR A 78 0.43 14.10 -8.70
CA THR A 78 -0.20 14.44 -9.98
C THR A 78 0.31 13.59 -11.14
N THR A 79 1.36 12.78 -10.95
CA THR A 79 1.93 11.92 -11.99
C THR A 79 2.34 10.56 -11.45
N TYR A 80 2.25 9.53 -12.29
CA TYR A 80 2.91 8.24 -12.09
C TYR A 80 4.11 8.14 -13.03
N GLN A 81 5.20 7.52 -12.58
CA GLN A 81 6.47 7.50 -13.30
C GLN A 81 6.70 6.19 -14.05
N GLU A 82 6.08 5.11 -13.60
CA GLU A 82 6.25 3.79 -14.22
C GLU A 82 4.92 3.21 -14.63
N LYS A 83 4.93 2.54 -15.79
CA LYS A 83 3.80 1.77 -16.32
C LYS A 83 4.34 0.46 -16.89
N SER A 84 3.74 -0.65 -16.51
CA SER A 84 4.08 -1.97 -17.06
C SER A 84 2.84 -2.84 -17.14
N ASN A 85 2.88 -3.85 -18.00
CA ASN A 85 1.76 -4.76 -18.22
C ASN A 85 2.23 -6.20 -18.01
N LYS A 86 1.39 -7.03 -17.40
CA LYS A 86 1.60 -8.48 -17.31
C LYS A 86 0.28 -9.17 -17.65
N GLY A 87 0.20 -9.69 -18.88
CA GLY A 87 -1.07 -10.12 -19.46
C GLY A 87 -2.07 -8.97 -19.43
N GLU A 88 -3.27 -9.24 -18.92
CA GLU A 88 -4.33 -8.24 -18.78
C GLU A 88 -4.15 -7.29 -17.58
N THR A 89 -3.14 -7.51 -16.74
CA THR A 89 -2.94 -6.65 -15.56
C THR A 89 -2.00 -5.51 -15.90
N HIS A 90 -2.49 -4.28 -15.75
CA HIS A 90 -1.70 -3.06 -15.85
C HIS A 90 -1.20 -2.66 -14.47
N TYR A 91 0.06 -2.30 -14.37
CA TYR A 91 0.71 -1.78 -13.17
C TYR A 91 1.18 -0.36 -13.41
N PHE A 92 1.01 0.47 -12.40
CA PHE A 92 1.46 1.84 -12.36
C PHE A 92 2.25 2.05 -11.07
N ALA A 93 3.29 2.86 -11.12
CA ALA A 93 4.04 3.24 -9.92
C ALA A 93 4.15 4.75 -9.77
N ILE A 94 3.82 5.23 -8.58
CA ILE A 94 4.08 6.59 -8.14
C ILE A 94 5.28 6.54 -7.19
N VAL A 95 6.32 7.29 -7.50
CA VAL A 95 7.55 7.41 -6.72
C VAL A 95 7.63 8.84 -6.19
N GLY A 96 7.81 8.99 -4.89
CA GLY A 96 7.92 10.32 -4.29
C GLY A 96 8.51 10.28 -2.89
N TYR A 97 8.84 11.48 -2.39
CA TYR A 97 9.26 11.71 -1.01
C TYR A 97 8.07 12.17 -0.19
N ILE A 98 7.72 11.42 0.85
CA ILE A 98 6.75 11.84 1.88
C ILE A 98 7.46 11.74 3.23
N GLU A 99 7.48 12.83 3.99
CA GLU A 99 8.04 12.85 5.36
C GLU A 99 9.48 12.32 5.41
N ARG A 100 10.33 12.79 4.49
CA ARG A 100 11.73 12.38 4.31
C ARG A 100 11.95 10.91 3.89
N GLN A 101 10.88 10.15 3.66
CA GLN A 101 10.97 8.79 3.14
C GLN A 101 10.66 8.77 1.65
N ARG A 102 11.61 8.28 0.84
CA ARG A 102 11.35 7.93 -0.55
C ARG A 102 10.57 6.62 -0.60
N ILE A 103 9.39 6.63 -1.19
CA ILE A 103 8.56 5.43 -1.38
C ILE A 103 8.10 5.31 -2.82
N LYS A 104 7.84 4.06 -3.23
CA LYS A 104 7.13 3.71 -4.45
C LYS A 104 5.80 3.08 -4.08
N VAL A 105 4.69 3.64 -4.54
CA VAL A 105 3.35 3.06 -4.44
C VAL A 105 2.99 2.39 -5.75
N VAL A 106 2.56 1.12 -5.67
CA VAL A 106 2.17 0.32 -6.83
C VAL A 106 0.65 0.21 -6.87
N VAL A 107 0.09 0.58 -8.01
CA VAL A 107 -1.33 0.50 -8.34
C VAL A 107 -1.50 -0.51 -9.47
N ARG A 108 -2.60 -1.27 -9.46
CA ARG A 108 -2.93 -2.21 -10.53
C ARG A 108 -4.34 -1.99 -11.08
N ALA A 109 -4.56 -2.33 -12.34
CA ALA A 109 -5.87 -2.37 -12.98
C ALA A 109 -5.98 -3.63 -13.87
N LYS A 110 -7.20 -4.13 -14.07
CA LYS A 110 -7.48 -5.23 -15.02
C LYS A 110 -8.01 -4.63 -16.33
N GLY A 111 -7.25 -4.76 -17.42
CA GLY A 111 -7.53 -4.13 -18.70
C GLY A 111 -7.32 -2.62 -18.72
N LYS A 112 -7.36 -2.02 -19.92
CA LYS A 112 -7.05 -0.58 -20.14
C LYS A 112 -7.99 0.39 -19.42
N GLY A 113 -9.25 0.01 -19.19
CA GLY A 113 -10.26 0.82 -18.49
C GLY A 113 -10.67 0.27 -17.12
N GLY A 114 -9.91 -0.69 -16.57
CA GLY A 114 -10.25 -1.29 -15.29
C GLY A 114 -10.07 -0.33 -14.12
N LYS A 115 -10.93 -0.48 -13.10
CA LYS A 115 -10.78 0.21 -11.82
C LYS A 115 -9.37 0.01 -11.26
N LYS A 116 -8.79 1.09 -10.75
CA LYS A 116 -7.45 1.06 -10.15
C LYS A 116 -7.52 0.63 -8.69
N TYR A 117 -6.60 -0.26 -8.30
CA TYR A 117 -6.48 -0.76 -6.96
C TYR A 117 -5.07 -0.55 -6.43
N PHE A 118 -4.97 -0.04 -5.20
CA PHE A 118 -3.72 -0.07 -4.47
C PHE A 118 -3.27 -1.53 -4.28
N TYR A 119 -2.04 -1.83 -4.69
CA TYR A 119 -1.51 -3.19 -4.70
C TYR A 119 -0.33 -3.40 -3.75
N SER A 120 0.57 -2.42 -3.64
CA SER A 120 1.72 -2.51 -2.74
C SER A 120 2.39 -1.15 -2.52
N LEU A 121 3.33 -1.12 -1.58
CA LEU A 121 4.32 -0.05 -1.47
C LEU A 121 5.71 -0.62 -1.24
N ILE A 122 6.74 0.08 -1.69
CA ILE A 122 8.15 -0.24 -1.52
C ILE A 122 8.83 0.98 -0.91
N ILE A 123 9.65 0.75 0.11
CA ILE A 123 10.52 1.80 0.68
C ILE A 123 11.79 1.78 -0.17
N LEU A 124 12.10 2.91 -0.80
CA LEU A 124 13.33 3.07 -1.58
C LEU A 124 14.43 3.61 -0.67
N ARG A 125 15.65 3.11 -0.89
CA ARG A 125 16.87 3.64 -0.26
C ARG A 125 17.45 4.73 -1.14
#